data_AF-A0A6B3HEA7-F1
#
_entry.id   AF-A0A6B3HEA7-F1
#
_cell.length_a   1.000
_cell.length_b   1.000
_cell.length_c   1.000
_cell.angle_alpha   90.00
_cell.angle_beta   90.00
_cell.angle_gamma   90.00
#
_symmetry.space_group_name_H-M   'P 1'
#
loop_
_entity.id
_entity.type
_entity.pdbx_description
1 polymer ?
#
loop_
_entity_poly.entity_id
_entity_poly.type
_entity_poly.pdbx_seq_one_letter_code
_entity_poly.pdbx_strand_id
1 'polypeptide(L)'
;KDVLGTFYTDQAGYWQVSGNTLDNVTWSTPGGTTRPAGPDMKSTTTVNIPYTYRADAAGCVPDVVSRTAGAGTGLKVSDGNCSPQTPT
;
A
#
# COMPACT_ATOMS: atom_id res chain seq x y z
N LYS A 1 -4.99 -13.17 -0.73
CA LYS A 1 -5.30 -13.59 -2.12
C LYS A 1 -5.65 -12.34 -2.92
N ASP A 2 -5.15 -12.19 -4.14
CA ASP A 2 -5.49 -11.14 -5.11
C ASP A 2 -5.52 -9.72 -4.53
N VAL A 3 -4.38 -9.26 -3.98
CA VAL A 3 -4.31 -7.99 -3.21
C VAL A 3 -4.36 -6.72 -4.07
N LEU A 4 -4.17 -6.85 -5.38
CA LEU A 4 -4.20 -5.74 -6.33
C LEU A 4 -4.73 -6.23 -7.67
N GLY A 5 -5.52 -5.42 -8.35
CA GLY A 5 -6.07 -5.76 -9.65
C GLY A 5 -7.38 -5.04 -9.92
N THR A 6 -8.03 -5.41 -11.01
CA THR A 6 -9.39 -4.97 -11.33
C THR A 6 -10.33 -6.16 -11.14
N PHE A 7 -11.41 -5.94 -10.37
CA PHE A 7 -12.37 -6.98 -10.03
C PHE A 7 -13.79 -6.46 -10.22
N TYR A 8 -14.72 -7.34 -10.59
CA TYR A 8 -16.15 -7.06 -10.71
C TYR A 8 -16.55 -6.04 -11.79
N THR A 9 -15.61 -5.65 -12.64
CA THR A 9 -15.83 -4.77 -13.80
C THR A 9 -14.97 -5.21 -14.99
N ASP A 10 -15.38 -4.85 -16.19
CA ASP A 10 -14.62 -5.00 -17.43
C ASP A 10 -13.71 -3.81 -17.73
N GLN A 11 -13.91 -2.68 -17.04
CA GLN A 11 -13.09 -1.47 -17.16
C GLN A 11 -11.84 -1.56 -16.29
N ALA A 12 -10.68 -1.72 -16.91
CA ALA A 12 -9.40 -1.79 -16.20
C ALA A 12 -9.05 -0.48 -15.48
N GLY A 13 -8.73 -0.60 -14.19
CA GLY A 13 -8.09 0.47 -13.41
C GLY A 13 -6.57 0.51 -13.63
N TYR A 14 -5.92 1.47 -12.98
CA TYR A 14 -4.47 1.65 -13.05
C TYR A 14 -3.85 1.75 -11.66
N TRP A 15 -2.57 1.39 -11.57
CA TRP A 15 -1.79 1.49 -10.33
C TRP A 15 -0.32 1.79 -10.64
N GLN A 16 0.34 2.45 -9.70
CA GLN A 16 1.78 2.52 -9.61
C GLN A 16 2.18 1.93 -8.26
N VAL A 17 3.06 0.92 -8.25
CA VAL A 17 3.56 0.30 -7.03
C VAL A 17 5.03 0.67 -6.80
N SER A 18 5.41 0.77 -5.53
CA SER A 18 6.81 0.92 -5.11
C SER A 18 6.93 0.52 -3.64
N GLY A 19 7.98 -0.22 -3.28
CA GLY A 19 8.34 -0.49 -1.88
C GLY A 19 7.36 -1.38 -1.07
N ASN A 20 6.40 -2.05 -1.72
CA ASN A 20 5.46 -2.94 -1.03
C ASN A 20 6.10 -4.29 -0.69
N THR A 21 5.80 -4.82 0.50
CA THR A 21 6.12 -6.20 0.88
C THR A 21 4.87 -7.06 0.73
N LEU A 22 4.98 -8.17 0.00
CA LEU A 22 3.94 -9.19 -0.06
C LEU A 22 4.35 -10.38 0.80
N ASP A 23 3.54 -10.70 1.79
CA ASP A 23 3.71 -11.90 2.62
C ASP A 23 2.46 -12.78 2.51
N ASN A 24 2.67 -14.08 2.27
CA ASN A 24 1.63 -15.09 2.13
C ASN A 24 0.48 -14.71 1.15
N VAL A 25 0.81 -14.03 0.05
CA VAL A 25 -0.16 -13.63 -0.97
C VAL A 25 -0.23 -14.66 -2.09
N THR A 26 -1.45 -15.12 -2.37
CA THR A 26 -1.77 -15.97 -3.53
C THR A 26 -2.47 -15.18 -4.63
N TRP A 27 -2.31 -15.64 -5.88
CA TRP A 27 -2.85 -15.00 -7.07
C TRP A 27 -3.69 -15.97 -7.90
N SER A 28 -4.86 -15.53 -8.34
CA SER A 28 -5.71 -16.28 -9.27
C SER A 28 -5.25 -16.11 -10.71
N THR A 29 -5.64 -17.04 -11.58
CA THR A 29 -5.57 -16.80 -13.03
C THR A 29 -6.65 -15.78 -13.43
N PRO A 30 -6.35 -14.82 -14.33
CA PRO A 30 -7.36 -13.90 -14.83
C PRO A 30 -8.54 -14.62 -15.50
N GLY A 31 -9.76 -14.10 -15.34
CA GLY A 31 -10.98 -14.65 -15.95
C GLY A 31 -12.21 -13.77 -15.73
N GLY A 32 -13.05 -13.62 -16.75
CA GLY A 32 -14.23 -12.74 -16.69
C GLY A 32 -13.85 -11.31 -16.30
N THR A 33 -14.44 -10.82 -15.21
CA THR A 33 -14.16 -9.51 -14.61
C THR A 33 -13.09 -9.56 -13.50
N THR A 34 -12.40 -10.69 -13.33
CA THR A 34 -11.32 -10.88 -12.35
C THR A 34 -9.97 -10.77 -13.05
N ARG A 35 -9.26 -9.66 -12.82
CA ARG A 35 -7.97 -9.32 -13.43
C ARG A 35 -6.95 -8.97 -12.33
N PRO A 36 -6.42 -9.97 -11.61
CA PRO A 36 -5.37 -9.74 -10.64
C PRO A 36 -4.11 -9.17 -11.29
N ALA A 37 -3.40 -8.27 -10.60
CA ALA A 37 -2.15 -7.68 -11.06
C ALA A 37 -1.01 -8.72 -11.18
N GLY A 38 -1.11 -9.82 -10.44
CA GLY A 38 -0.12 -10.89 -10.42
C GLY A 38 1.04 -10.63 -9.46
N PRO A 39 1.93 -11.62 -9.26
CA PRO A 39 3.02 -11.54 -8.28
C PRO A 39 4.02 -10.41 -8.51
N ASP A 40 4.20 -9.96 -9.76
CA ASP A 40 5.10 -8.86 -10.10
C ASP A 40 4.50 -7.47 -9.83
N MET A 41 3.17 -7.41 -9.60
CA MET A 41 2.39 -6.18 -9.38
C MET A 41 2.75 -5.05 -10.35
N LYS A 42 3.08 -5.37 -11.60
CA LYS A 42 3.69 -4.40 -12.52
C LYS A 42 2.87 -3.11 -12.62
N SER A 43 3.53 -1.96 -12.41
CA SER A 43 2.91 -0.64 -12.57
C SER A 43 2.35 -0.46 -13.98
N THR A 44 1.14 0.08 -14.07
CA THR A 44 0.43 0.34 -15.33
C THR A 44 0.27 1.83 -15.64
N THR A 45 0.66 2.70 -14.71
CA THR A 45 0.67 4.15 -14.89
C THR A 45 1.81 4.79 -14.11
N THR A 46 1.94 6.12 -14.23
CA THR A 46 2.81 6.96 -13.41
C THR A 46 1.98 8.10 -12.83
N VAL A 47 2.16 8.35 -11.53
CA VAL A 47 1.44 9.34 -10.74
C VAL A 47 2.44 10.36 -10.20
N ASN A 48 2.14 11.63 -10.38
CA ASN A 48 2.85 12.73 -9.74
C ASN A 48 2.13 13.15 -8.45
N ILE A 49 2.84 13.17 -7.33
CA ILE A 49 2.29 13.56 -6.03
C ILE A 49 2.64 15.03 -5.77
N PRO A 50 1.66 15.95 -5.70
CA PRO A 50 1.91 17.40 -5.66
C PRO A 50 2.27 17.93 -4.27
N TYR A 51 2.61 17.06 -3.33
CA TYR A 51 2.97 17.42 -1.95
C TYR A 51 4.12 16.55 -1.45
N THR A 52 4.89 17.11 -0.53
CA THR A 52 5.99 16.39 0.13
C THR A 52 5.44 15.32 1.06
N TYR A 53 6.03 14.14 1.02
CA TYR A 53 5.80 13.07 1.98
C TYR A 53 7.10 12.30 2.23
N ARG A 54 7.16 11.55 3.34
CA ARG A 54 8.22 10.60 3.64
C ARG A 54 7.56 9.29 4.04
N ALA A 55 7.80 8.25 3.26
CA ALA A 55 7.27 6.93 3.55
C ALA A 55 8.27 6.14 4.41
N ASP A 56 7.77 5.44 5.42
CA ASP A 56 8.53 4.39 6.09
C ASP A 56 8.77 3.22 5.12
N ALA A 57 9.87 2.48 5.34
CA ALA A 57 10.04 1.20 4.68
C ALA A 57 8.91 0.24 5.09
N ALA A 58 8.40 -0.57 4.16
CA ALA A 58 7.23 -1.42 4.41
C ALA A 58 7.39 -2.36 5.62
N GLY A 59 8.62 -2.81 5.92
CA GLY A 59 8.90 -3.64 7.10
C GLY A 59 8.64 -2.94 8.45
N CYS A 60 8.68 -1.61 8.49
CA CYS A 60 8.43 -0.82 9.70
C CYS A 60 6.95 -0.49 9.89
N VAL A 61 6.17 -0.47 8.81
CA VAL A 61 4.79 0.01 8.80
C VAL A 61 3.89 -0.73 9.80
N PRO A 62 3.96 -2.08 9.97
CA PRO A 62 3.12 -2.76 10.96
C PRO A 62 3.29 -2.22 12.39
N ASP A 63 4.53 -2.01 12.82
CA ASP A 63 4.83 -1.49 14.15
C ASP A 63 4.46 0.00 14.29
N VAL A 64 4.79 0.83 13.29
CA VAL A 64 4.43 2.25 13.29
C VAL A 64 2.92 2.44 13.37
N VAL A 65 2.16 1.77 12.49
CA VAL A 65 0.68 1.87 12.45
C VAL A 65 0.06 1.43 13.76
N SER A 66 0.56 0.36 14.39
CA SER A 66 0.05 -0.12 15.68
C SER A 66 0.16 0.90 16.82
N ARG A 67 1.07 1.88 16.68
CA ARG A 67 1.37 2.90 17.71
C ARG A 67 0.86 4.30 17.36
N THR A 68 0.43 4.53 16.12
CA THR A 68 0.01 5.84 15.64
C THR A 68 -1.46 5.88 15.19
N ALA A 69 -1.98 4.80 14.58
CA ALA A 69 -3.30 4.79 14.00
C ALA A 69 -4.41 4.54 15.03
N GLY A 70 -5.49 5.31 14.92
CA GLY A 70 -6.69 5.15 15.75
C GLY A 70 -6.77 6.12 16.94
N ALA A 71 -7.87 6.04 17.69
CA ALA A 71 -8.10 6.88 18.86
C ALA A 71 -7.19 6.48 20.03
N GLY A 72 -6.83 7.44 20.88
CA GLY A 72 -6.05 7.18 22.09
C GLY A 72 -4.54 6.95 21.88
N THR A 73 -4.02 7.14 20.67
CA THR A 73 -2.57 7.00 20.36
C THR A 73 -1.75 8.27 20.65
N GLY A 74 -2.40 9.32 21.17
CA GLY A 74 -1.76 10.61 21.41
C GLY A 74 -1.49 11.41 20.13
N LEU A 75 -2.22 11.11 19.04
CA LEU A 75 -2.06 11.74 17.73
C LEU A 75 -0.63 11.63 17.16
N LYS A 76 0.11 10.58 17.55
CA LYS A 76 1.48 10.36 17.07
C LYS A 76 1.53 10.22 15.55
N VAL A 77 2.62 10.70 14.97
CA VAL A 77 2.89 10.67 13.52
C VAL A 77 4.20 9.93 13.24
N SER A 78 4.51 9.66 11.96
CA SER A 78 5.83 9.19 11.53
C SER A 78 6.39 10.17 10.50
N ASP A 79 7.71 10.34 10.50
CA ASP A 79 8.46 11.18 9.55
C ASP A 79 9.28 10.34 8.55
N GLY A 80 9.05 9.03 8.50
CA GLY A 80 9.76 8.09 7.61
C GLY A 80 11.02 7.46 8.22
N ASN A 81 11.23 7.59 9.54
CA ASN A 81 12.38 7.03 10.26
C ASN A 81 12.11 5.70 10.99
N CYS A 82 10.99 5.03 10.70
CA CYS A 82 10.52 3.83 11.37
C CYS A 82 10.16 4.00 12.87
N SER A 83 9.83 5.22 13.32
CA SER A 83 9.47 5.49 14.71
C SER A 83 8.31 6.49 14.85
N PRO A 84 7.35 6.23 15.77
CA PRO A 84 6.35 7.21 16.17
C PRO A 84 6.97 8.44 16.81
N GLN A 85 6.43 9.61 16.46
CA GLN A 85 6.81 10.93 16.96
C GLN A 85 5.59 11.59 17.62
N THR A 86 5.82 12.32 18.71
CA THR A 86 4.80 13.20 19.27
C THR A 86 4.74 14.47 18.41
N PRO A 87 3.55 14.93 17.98
CA PRO A 87 3.43 16.19 17.26
C PRO A 87 3.95 17.37 18.08
N THR A 88 4.61 18.32 17.41
CA THR A 88 5.10 19.59 17.99
C THR A 88 4.15 20.74 17.72
#